data_AF-A0A7X6WT70-F1
#
_entry.id   AF-A0A7X6WT70-F1
#
_cell.length_a   1.000
_cell.length_b   1.000
_cell.length_c   1.000
_cell.angle_alpha   90.00
_cell.angle_beta   90.00
_cell.angle_gamma   90.00
#
_symmetry.space_group_name_H-M   'P 1'
#
loop_
_entity.id
_entity.type
_entity.pdbx_description
1 polymer ?
#
loop_
_entity_poly.entity_id
_entity_poly.type
_entity_poly.pdbx_seq_one_letter_code
_entity_poly.pdbx_strand_id
1 'polypeptide(L)'
;MIDKTVGEDVPPPKPVFSEKTNFLVVKTGELTKDGIKNLINNKFVEMKDYQGDQLEFLMVDEKNAPVKFENFVNAFGMVLDRKILDNANGNFSIFLSQKDGINRMGLAINVKEKDLILRTLSESEPILSQNLKPILLDSEASTSVEDVFGDSAYKDIKIRYSNLSSQTDLSIDYFTVGNYLIFATSKDSGRLIIDRMLGE
;
A
#
# COMPACT_ATOMS: atom_id res chain seq x y z
N MET A 1 -3.76 55.76 20.68
CA MET A 1 -3.66 54.31 20.88
C MET A 1 -3.35 53.71 19.53
N ILE A 2 -2.14 53.16 19.36
CA ILE A 2 -1.75 52.49 18.11
C ILE A 2 -2.10 51.03 18.31
N ASP A 3 -3.13 50.58 17.60
CA ASP A 3 -3.58 49.20 17.60
C ASP A 3 -2.52 48.35 16.88
N LYS A 4 -1.77 47.56 17.65
CA LYS A 4 -0.83 46.57 17.13
C LYS A 4 -1.65 45.34 16.78
N THR A 5 -2.05 45.22 15.53
CA THR A 5 -2.47 43.94 14.97
C THR A 5 -1.30 42.97 15.08
N VAL A 6 -1.43 42.02 16.01
CA VAL A 6 -0.58 40.84 16.11
C VAL A 6 -0.84 40.05 14.83
N GLY A 7 0.14 40.03 13.93
CA GLY A 7 0.09 39.14 12.78
C GLY A 7 0.03 37.72 13.31
N GLU A 8 -1.05 37.01 12.98
CA GLU A 8 -1.13 35.57 13.23
C GLU A 8 0.06 34.91 12.54
N ASP A 9 0.90 34.26 13.35
CA ASP A 9 2.04 33.49 12.90
C ASP A 9 1.50 32.23 12.20
N VAL A 10 1.15 32.38 10.92
CA VAL A 10 0.68 31.26 10.10
C VAL A 10 1.88 30.32 9.93
N PRO A 11 1.81 29.08 10.44
CA PRO A 11 2.91 28.14 10.29
C PRO A 11 3.22 27.97 8.80
N PRO A 12 4.52 27.87 8.43
CA PRO A 12 4.89 27.74 7.03
C PRO A 12 4.18 26.53 6.41
N PRO A 13 3.77 26.64 5.13
CA PRO A 13 3.15 25.52 4.45
C PRO A 13 4.09 24.31 4.51
N LYS A 14 3.53 23.16 4.88
CA LYS A 14 4.29 21.91 4.89
C LYS A 14 4.91 21.67 3.50
N PRO A 15 6.13 21.12 3.40
CA PRO A 15 6.67 20.72 2.12
C PRO A 15 5.73 19.72 1.44
N VAL A 16 5.50 19.91 0.15
CA VAL A 16 4.84 18.90 -0.68
C VAL A 16 5.85 17.81 -0.97
N PHE A 17 5.44 16.54 -0.90
CA PHE A 17 6.32 15.45 -1.33
C PHE A 17 6.68 15.59 -2.82
N SER A 18 7.95 15.34 -3.12
CA SER A 18 8.47 15.41 -4.48
C SER A 18 7.74 14.41 -5.40
N GLU A 19 7.42 14.80 -6.63
CA GLU A 19 6.93 13.87 -7.68
C GLU A 19 7.96 12.79 -8.06
N LYS A 20 9.23 12.98 -7.68
CA LYS A 20 10.29 11.97 -7.85
C LYS A 20 10.04 10.81 -6.89
N THR A 21 10.38 9.61 -7.37
CA THR A 21 10.30 8.36 -6.62
C THR A 21 10.95 8.45 -5.25
N ASN A 22 10.19 8.14 -4.20
CA ASN A 22 10.73 8.05 -2.84
C ASN A 22 11.32 6.65 -2.62
N PHE A 23 12.32 6.57 -1.74
CA PHE A 23 12.96 5.30 -1.39
C PHE A 23 12.67 4.93 0.06
N LEU A 24 12.30 3.66 0.27
CA LEU A 24 12.25 3.03 1.58
C LEU A 24 13.51 2.16 1.73
N VAL A 25 14.55 2.72 2.35
CA VAL A 25 15.83 2.03 2.52
C VAL A 25 15.73 1.03 3.66
N VAL A 26 15.89 -0.26 3.36
CA VAL A 26 15.96 -1.34 4.37
C VAL A 26 17.42 -1.69 4.63
N LYS A 27 17.83 -1.66 5.91
CA LYS A 27 19.20 -2.00 6.28
C LYS A 27 19.45 -3.50 6.26
N THR A 28 20.72 -3.87 6.12
CA THR A 28 21.14 -5.26 6.23
C THR A 28 20.70 -5.85 7.58
N GLY A 29 19.93 -6.94 7.55
CA GLY A 29 19.36 -7.58 8.74
C GLY A 29 17.98 -7.06 9.17
N GLU A 30 17.49 -5.96 8.61
CA GLU A 30 16.15 -5.42 8.88
C GLU A 30 15.09 -5.92 7.87
N LEU A 31 15.49 -6.72 6.88
CA LEU A 31 14.56 -7.42 5.98
C LEU A 31 13.93 -8.63 6.68
N THR A 32 13.18 -8.33 7.74
CA THR A 32 12.40 -9.24 8.57
C THR A 32 11.02 -8.63 8.79
N LYS A 33 10.07 -9.42 9.30
CA LYS A 33 8.69 -8.94 9.52
C LYS A 33 8.67 -7.69 10.41
N ASP A 34 9.34 -7.76 11.55
CA ASP A 34 9.36 -6.65 12.51
C ASP A 34 10.19 -5.47 11.99
N GLY A 35 11.29 -5.72 11.28
CA GLY A 35 12.11 -4.67 10.69
C GLY A 35 11.35 -3.86 9.64
N ILE A 36 10.69 -4.54 8.69
CA ILE A 36 9.86 -3.92 7.66
C ILE A 36 8.71 -3.13 8.29
N LYS A 37 8.02 -3.73 9.27
CA LYS A 37 6.91 -3.10 9.96
C LYS A 37 7.34 -1.82 10.70
N ASN A 38 8.45 -1.88 11.43
CA ASN A 38 9.01 -0.71 12.11
C ASN A 38 9.41 0.38 11.12
N LEU A 39 10.02 0.00 9.99
CA LEU A 39 10.38 0.92 8.92
C LEU A 39 9.16 1.64 8.33
N ILE A 40 8.08 0.90 8.04
CA ILE A 40 6.81 1.46 7.55
C ILE A 40 6.17 2.38 8.60
N ASN A 41 6.11 1.97 9.86
CA ASN A 41 5.55 2.77 10.94
C ASN A 41 6.33 4.07 11.16
N ASN A 42 7.66 4.01 11.13
CA ASN A 42 8.50 5.21 11.20
C ASN A 42 8.24 6.14 10.00
N LYS A 43 8.02 5.57 8.81
CA LYS A 43 7.68 6.38 7.64
C LYS A 43 6.34 7.11 7.81
N PHE A 44 5.32 6.48 8.38
CA PHE A 44 4.08 7.17 8.71
C PHE A 44 4.26 8.32 9.72
N VAL A 45 5.23 8.23 10.63
CA VAL A 45 5.57 9.34 11.53
C VAL A 45 6.15 10.50 10.74
N GLU A 46 7.13 10.24 9.86
CA GLU A 46 7.74 11.26 9.01
C GLU A 46 6.73 11.92 8.06
N MET A 47 5.79 11.14 7.51
CA MET A 47 4.78 11.63 6.57
C MET A 47 3.88 12.73 7.14
N LYS A 48 3.72 12.81 8.47
CA LYS A 48 2.92 13.86 9.12
C LYS A 48 3.43 15.26 8.84
N ASP A 49 4.71 15.40 8.50
CA ASP A 49 5.34 16.70 8.28
C ASP A 49 5.21 17.20 6.83
N TYR A 50 4.53 16.44 5.96
CA TYR A 50 4.40 16.77 4.54
C TYR A 50 2.93 16.92 4.12
N GLN A 51 2.71 17.48 2.93
CA GLN A 51 1.41 17.51 2.27
C GLN A 51 1.21 16.28 1.38
N GLY A 52 -0.05 15.81 1.29
CA GLY A 52 -0.48 14.71 0.44
C GLY A 52 -1.08 13.55 1.24
N ASP A 53 -2.07 12.89 0.64
CA ASP A 53 -2.84 11.83 1.30
C ASP A 53 -2.24 10.44 1.04
N GLN A 54 -1.33 10.32 0.06
CA GLN A 54 -0.65 9.09 -0.31
C GLN A 54 0.74 9.36 -0.87
N LEU A 55 1.66 8.43 -0.60
CA LEU A 55 3.01 8.44 -1.15
C LEU A 55 3.41 7.07 -1.66
N GLU A 56 4.19 7.10 -2.73
CA GLU A 56 4.79 5.94 -3.35
C GLU A 56 6.26 5.80 -2.95
N PHE A 57 6.66 4.60 -2.57
CA PHE A 57 8.03 4.24 -2.23
C PHE A 57 8.51 3.01 -3.00
N LEU A 58 9.72 3.08 -3.55
CA LEU A 58 10.48 1.88 -3.94
C LEU A 58 11.30 1.40 -2.76
N MET A 59 11.18 0.10 -2.43
CA MET A 59 12.03 -0.50 -1.40
C MET A 59 13.40 -0.85 -1.99
N VAL A 60 14.46 -0.36 -1.35
CA VAL A 60 15.85 -0.55 -1.79
C VAL A 60 16.74 -0.92 -0.60
N ASP A 61 17.85 -1.59 -0.87
CA ASP A 61 18.89 -1.82 0.14
C ASP A 61 19.79 -0.58 0.36
N GLU A 62 20.76 -0.69 1.26
CA GLU A 62 21.72 0.38 1.59
C GLU A 62 22.63 0.81 0.42
N LYS A 63 22.64 0.03 -0.68
CA LYS A 63 23.38 0.33 -1.91
C LYS A 63 22.46 0.86 -3.01
N ASN A 64 21.21 1.21 -2.67
CA ASN A 64 20.14 1.60 -3.59
C ASN A 64 19.76 0.52 -4.62
N ALA A 65 20.04 -0.76 -4.34
CA ALA A 65 19.57 -1.84 -5.18
C ALA A 65 18.11 -2.19 -4.82
N PRO A 66 17.21 -2.33 -5.80
CA PRO A 66 15.82 -2.70 -5.53
C PRO A 66 15.70 -4.04 -4.81
N VAL A 67 14.87 -4.07 -3.77
CA VAL A 67 14.50 -5.32 -3.11
C VAL A 67 13.58 -6.11 -4.04
N LYS A 68 13.87 -7.40 -4.23
CA LYS A 68 12.99 -8.28 -5.01
C LYS A 68 11.67 -8.50 -4.28
N PHE A 69 10.57 -8.48 -5.03
CA PHE A 69 9.22 -8.68 -4.46
C PHE A 69 9.09 -9.98 -3.66
N GLU A 70 9.63 -11.10 -4.15
CA GLU A 70 9.62 -12.38 -3.43
C GLU A 70 10.32 -12.30 -2.06
N ASN A 71 11.46 -11.60 -1.98
CA ASN A 71 12.17 -11.41 -0.71
C ASN A 71 11.33 -10.58 0.27
N PHE A 72 10.65 -9.55 -0.22
CA PHE A 72 9.74 -8.73 0.57
C PHE A 72 8.54 -9.55 1.08
N VAL A 73 7.87 -10.32 0.21
CA VAL A 73 6.75 -11.21 0.57
C VAL A 73 7.16 -12.16 1.70
N ASN A 74 8.27 -12.86 1.52
CA ASN A 74 8.78 -13.83 2.49
C ASN A 74 9.17 -13.15 3.82
N ALA A 75 9.89 -12.03 3.75
CA ALA A 75 10.35 -11.32 4.94
C ALA A 75 9.18 -10.71 5.73
N PHE A 76 8.19 -10.14 5.04
CA PHE A 76 7.03 -9.53 5.69
C PHE A 76 6.02 -10.56 6.21
N GLY A 77 6.18 -11.83 5.80
CA GLY A 77 5.36 -12.94 6.24
C GLY A 77 4.03 -13.04 5.49
N MET A 78 3.98 -12.54 4.26
CA MET A 78 2.84 -12.75 3.36
C MET A 78 2.97 -14.13 2.69
N VAL A 79 1.84 -14.70 2.29
CA VAL A 79 1.79 -15.99 1.59
C VAL A 79 1.06 -15.80 0.27
N LEU A 80 1.75 -15.89 -0.86
CA LEU A 80 1.13 -15.77 -2.19
C LEU A 80 1.34 -17.05 -2.99
N ASP A 81 0.39 -17.36 -3.88
CA ASP A 81 0.54 -18.47 -4.81
C ASP A 81 1.81 -18.29 -5.66
N ARG A 82 2.52 -19.40 -5.92
CA ARG A 82 3.78 -19.38 -6.66
C ARG A 82 3.63 -18.77 -8.05
N LYS A 83 2.48 -18.97 -8.71
CA LYS A 83 2.16 -18.36 -10.01
C LYS A 83 2.15 -16.84 -9.92
N ILE A 84 1.75 -16.25 -8.79
CA ILE A 84 1.80 -14.80 -8.58
C ILE A 84 3.25 -14.34 -8.47
N LEU A 85 4.05 -15.04 -7.66
CA LEU A 85 5.47 -14.69 -7.44
C LEU A 85 6.31 -14.82 -8.70
N ASP A 86 6.13 -15.90 -9.49
CA ASP A 86 6.89 -16.13 -10.72
C ASP A 86 6.50 -15.18 -11.86
N ASN A 87 5.29 -14.63 -11.79
CA ASN A 87 4.79 -13.66 -12.76
C ASN A 87 5.18 -12.22 -12.43
N ALA A 88 5.57 -11.92 -11.19
CA ALA A 88 6.12 -10.63 -10.81
C ALA A 88 7.38 -10.33 -11.64
N ASN A 89 7.44 -9.12 -12.20
CA ASN A 89 8.49 -8.71 -13.12
C ASN A 89 9.08 -7.35 -12.73
N GLY A 90 10.25 -7.41 -12.11
CA GLY A 90 11.00 -6.21 -11.75
C GLY A 90 10.59 -5.66 -10.38
N ASN A 91 10.49 -4.32 -10.30
CA ASN A 91 10.29 -3.62 -9.04
C ASN A 91 8.82 -3.63 -8.64
N PHE A 92 8.59 -3.47 -7.34
CA PHE A 92 7.28 -3.21 -6.76
C PHE A 92 7.34 -1.87 -6.01
N SER A 93 6.19 -1.22 -5.90
CA SER A 93 6.02 0.01 -5.13
C SER A 93 5.15 -0.26 -3.91
N ILE A 94 5.49 0.41 -2.80
CA ILE A 94 4.68 0.47 -1.59
C ILE A 94 3.99 1.84 -1.57
N PHE A 95 2.66 1.81 -1.44
CA PHE A 95 1.87 3.01 -1.24
C PHE A 95 1.53 3.14 0.24
N LEU A 96 1.85 4.28 0.83
CA LEU A 96 1.48 4.60 2.21
C LEU A 96 0.52 5.79 2.17
N SER A 97 -0.64 5.64 2.81
CA SER A 97 -1.64 6.69 2.92
C SER A 97 -2.15 6.78 4.35
N GLN A 98 -2.50 7.98 4.81
CA GLN A 98 -3.07 8.20 6.13
C GLN A 98 -4.35 9.02 5.99
N LYS A 99 -5.45 8.49 6.53
CA LYS A 99 -6.73 9.19 6.56
C LYS A 99 -7.34 9.07 7.95
N ASP A 100 -7.75 10.20 8.53
CA ASP A 100 -8.35 10.27 9.87
C ASP A 100 -7.48 9.58 10.96
N GLY A 101 -6.15 9.67 10.82
CA GLY A 101 -5.19 9.04 11.73
C GLY A 101 -5.00 7.53 11.54
N ILE A 102 -5.68 6.93 10.57
CA ILE A 102 -5.57 5.50 10.23
C ILE A 102 -4.55 5.34 9.10
N ASN A 103 -3.52 4.54 9.38
CA ASN A 103 -2.49 4.20 8.42
C ASN A 103 -2.98 3.09 7.47
N ARG A 104 -2.72 3.26 6.18
CA ARG A 104 -3.10 2.32 5.12
C ARG A 104 -1.91 2.06 4.22
N MET A 105 -1.74 0.80 3.86
CA MET A 105 -0.72 0.33 2.94
C MET A 105 -1.36 -0.21 1.67
N GLY A 106 -0.69 0.01 0.55
CA GLY A 106 -0.97 -0.65 -0.71
C GLY A 106 0.33 -1.13 -1.37
N LEU A 107 0.18 -2.03 -2.33
CA LEU A 107 1.28 -2.58 -3.12
C LEU A 107 0.93 -2.45 -4.59
N ALA A 108 1.88 -2.06 -5.43
CA ALA A 108 1.78 -2.18 -6.88
C ALA A 108 2.94 -3.03 -7.40
N ILE A 109 2.61 -4.09 -8.14
CA ILE A 109 3.55 -5.12 -8.58
C ILE A 109 3.42 -5.22 -10.08
N ASN A 110 4.51 -4.99 -10.81
CA ASN A 110 4.52 -5.21 -12.25
C ASN A 110 4.44 -6.72 -12.53
N VAL A 111 3.52 -7.14 -13.40
CA VAL A 111 3.23 -8.53 -13.74
C VAL A 111 3.27 -8.76 -15.25
N LYS A 112 3.63 -9.99 -15.66
CA LYS A 112 3.74 -10.38 -17.08
C LYS A 112 2.40 -10.75 -17.70
N GLU A 113 1.56 -11.46 -16.96
CA GLU A 113 0.30 -12.05 -17.45
C GLU A 113 -0.86 -11.72 -16.50
N LYS A 114 -1.42 -10.52 -16.68
CA LYS A 114 -2.54 -10.01 -15.87
C LYS A 114 -3.71 -10.99 -15.72
N ASP A 115 -4.14 -11.63 -16.81
CA ASP A 115 -5.32 -12.51 -16.77
C ASP A 115 -5.07 -13.80 -16.00
N LEU A 116 -3.84 -14.34 -16.07
CA LEU A 116 -3.42 -15.47 -15.25
C LEU A 116 -3.48 -15.09 -13.77
N ILE A 117 -2.93 -13.92 -13.43
CA ILE A 117 -2.86 -13.41 -12.05
C ILE A 117 -4.26 -13.19 -11.46
N LEU A 118 -5.16 -12.54 -12.20
CA LEU A 118 -6.52 -12.30 -11.73
C LEU A 118 -7.29 -13.60 -11.49
N ARG A 119 -7.12 -14.60 -12.38
CA ARG A 119 -7.71 -15.93 -12.17
C ARG A 119 -7.15 -16.60 -10.91
N THR A 120 -5.83 -16.60 -10.74
CA THR A 120 -5.19 -17.20 -9.57
C THR A 120 -5.58 -16.52 -8.26
N LEU A 121 -5.75 -15.18 -8.27
CA LEU A 121 -6.25 -14.45 -7.10
C LEU A 121 -7.70 -14.80 -6.78
N SER A 122 -8.57 -14.86 -7.80
CA SER A 122 -9.97 -15.28 -7.62
C SER A 122 -10.07 -16.69 -7.03
N GLU A 123 -9.23 -17.63 -7.47
CA GLU A 123 -9.12 -18.98 -6.88
C GLU A 123 -8.63 -18.96 -5.43
N SER A 124 -7.87 -17.95 -5.03
CA SER A 124 -7.27 -17.80 -3.70
C SER A 124 -8.08 -16.94 -2.73
N GLU A 125 -9.19 -16.33 -3.18
CA GLU A 125 -10.04 -15.44 -2.39
C GLU A 125 -10.40 -15.99 -1.00
N PRO A 126 -10.74 -17.28 -0.81
CA PRO A 126 -11.10 -17.80 0.52
C PRO A 126 -10.03 -17.67 1.61
N ILE A 127 -8.76 -17.51 1.23
CA ILE A 127 -7.63 -17.38 2.16
C ILE A 127 -6.83 -16.09 1.95
N LEU A 128 -7.26 -15.23 1.03
CA LEU A 128 -6.45 -14.11 0.55
C LEU A 128 -6.21 -13.07 1.65
N SER A 129 -7.21 -12.72 2.46
CA SER A 129 -7.01 -11.72 3.52
C SER A 129 -6.09 -12.24 4.63
N GLN A 130 -6.13 -13.54 4.93
CA GLN A 130 -5.20 -14.15 5.89
C GLN A 130 -3.76 -14.11 5.36
N ASN A 131 -3.60 -14.45 4.08
CA ASN A 131 -2.33 -14.44 3.35
C ASN A 131 -1.70 -13.04 3.22
N LEU A 132 -2.54 -12.00 3.15
CA LEU A 132 -2.16 -10.59 3.07
C LEU A 132 -2.19 -9.88 4.43
N LYS A 133 -2.43 -10.59 5.54
CA LYS A 133 -2.54 -9.97 6.87
C LYS A 133 -1.41 -8.98 7.22
N PRO A 134 -0.13 -9.19 6.86
CA PRO A 134 0.92 -8.23 7.16
C PRO A 134 0.70 -6.81 6.62
N ILE A 135 0.07 -6.63 5.45
CA ILE A 135 -0.18 -5.29 4.90
C ILE A 135 -1.28 -4.53 5.65
N LEU A 136 -2.03 -5.21 6.53
CA LEU A 136 -3.05 -4.60 7.40
C LEU A 136 -2.47 -3.83 8.60
N LEU A 137 -1.15 -3.87 8.80
CA LEU A 137 -0.43 -3.12 9.85
C LEU A 137 -0.99 -3.31 11.28
N ASP A 138 -1.28 -4.56 11.64
CA ASP A 138 -1.92 -4.99 12.90
C ASP A 138 -3.27 -4.36 13.22
N SER A 139 -4.07 -4.03 12.21
CA SER A 139 -5.48 -3.79 12.51
C SER A 139 -6.05 -5.02 13.26
N GLU A 140 -6.61 -4.80 14.45
CA GLU A 140 -7.30 -5.82 15.28
C GLU A 140 -8.58 -6.38 14.60
N ALA A 141 -8.78 -6.09 13.31
CA ALA A 141 -9.88 -6.64 12.55
C ALA A 141 -9.75 -8.16 12.53
N SER A 142 -10.78 -8.82 13.06
CA SER A 142 -10.96 -10.25 12.91
C SER A 142 -11.07 -10.56 11.42
N THR A 143 -10.04 -11.18 10.85
CA THR A 143 -10.15 -11.83 9.54
C THR A 143 -11.08 -13.02 9.75
N SER A 144 -12.38 -12.85 9.45
CA SER A 144 -13.35 -13.94 9.55
C SER A 144 -12.93 -15.12 8.67
N VAL A 145 -13.40 -16.32 9.01
CA VAL A 145 -13.02 -17.57 8.36
C VAL A 145 -13.52 -17.67 6.91
N GLU A 146 -14.44 -16.80 6.48
CA GLU A 146 -14.92 -16.73 5.11
C GLU A 146 -14.85 -15.29 4.61
N ASP A 147 -13.76 -14.97 3.90
CA ASP A 147 -13.68 -13.77 3.09
C ASP A 147 -14.73 -13.85 1.96
N VAL A 148 -15.73 -12.97 2.00
CA VAL A 148 -16.70 -12.85 0.91
C VAL A 148 -16.27 -11.70 0.01
N PHE A 149 -15.66 -12.04 -1.13
CA PHE A 149 -15.23 -11.06 -2.11
C PHE A 149 -16.38 -10.60 -3.01
N GLY A 150 -16.58 -9.29 -3.06
CA GLY A 150 -17.52 -8.60 -3.95
C GLY A 150 -16.85 -7.93 -5.14
N ASP A 151 -17.67 -7.37 -6.02
CA ASP A 151 -17.25 -6.62 -7.21
C ASP A 151 -17.58 -5.13 -7.05
N SER A 152 -16.63 -4.28 -7.42
CA SER A 152 -16.86 -2.86 -7.61
C SER A 152 -16.07 -2.35 -8.82
N ALA A 153 -16.24 -1.07 -9.15
CA ALA A 153 -15.46 -0.43 -10.19
C ALA A 153 -15.19 1.03 -9.84
N TYR A 154 -14.06 1.54 -10.36
CA TYR A 154 -13.70 2.94 -10.29
C TYR A 154 -12.90 3.31 -11.55
N LYS A 155 -13.36 4.33 -12.28
CA LYS A 155 -12.76 4.76 -13.57
C LYS A 155 -12.53 3.59 -14.54
N ASP A 156 -13.55 2.76 -14.72
CA ASP A 156 -13.54 1.53 -15.55
C ASP A 156 -12.55 0.43 -15.09
N ILE A 157 -11.85 0.62 -13.98
CA ILE A 157 -11.05 -0.43 -13.34
C ILE A 157 -11.96 -1.28 -12.46
N LYS A 158 -12.05 -2.57 -12.77
CA LYS A 158 -12.76 -3.56 -11.95
C LYS A 158 -11.94 -3.87 -10.69
N ILE A 159 -12.60 -3.87 -9.55
CA ILE A 159 -12.01 -4.08 -8.23
C ILE A 159 -12.72 -5.22 -7.53
N ARG A 160 -11.95 -6.21 -7.08
CA ARG A 160 -12.40 -7.27 -6.19
C ARG A 160 -12.06 -6.86 -4.77
N TYR A 161 -13.00 -6.98 -3.84
CA TYR A 161 -12.79 -6.51 -2.47
C TYR A 161 -13.46 -7.40 -1.43
N SER A 162 -12.85 -7.54 -0.26
CA SER A 162 -13.44 -8.12 0.94
C SER A 162 -13.41 -7.09 2.07
N ASN A 163 -14.56 -6.78 2.67
CA ASN A 163 -14.63 -5.86 3.80
C ASN A 163 -14.29 -6.58 5.10
N LEU A 164 -13.23 -6.13 5.77
CA LEU A 164 -12.76 -6.71 7.03
C LEU A 164 -13.27 -5.97 8.26
N SER A 165 -13.51 -4.66 8.15
CA SER A 165 -14.15 -3.87 9.20
C SER A 165 -14.82 -2.62 8.63
N SER A 166 -16.13 -2.50 8.87
CA SER A 166 -16.88 -1.29 8.51
C SER A 166 -16.60 -0.09 9.41
N GLN A 167 -16.10 -0.32 10.63
CA GLN A 167 -15.81 0.76 11.59
C GLN A 167 -14.58 1.57 11.18
N THR A 168 -13.60 0.91 10.56
CA THR A 168 -12.35 1.56 10.14
C THR A 168 -12.26 1.72 8.63
N ASP A 169 -13.27 1.32 7.86
CA ASP A 169 -13.21 1.21 6.39
C ASP A 169 -11.99 0.35 5.96
N LEU A 170 -11.77 -0.76 6.67
CA LEU A 170 -10.73 -1.72 6.34
C LEU A 170 -11.28 -2.76 5.37
N SER A 171 -10.57 -2.93 4.26
CA SER A 171 -10.83 -3.97 3.28
C SER A 171 -9.52 -4.58 2.80
N ILE A 172 -9.62 -5.68 2.06
CA ILE A 172 -8.57 -6.12 1.14
C ILE A 172 -9.13 -5.98 -0.26
N ASP A 173 -8.51 -5.11 -1.04
CA ASP A 173 -8.88 -4.87 -2.42
C ASP A 173 -7.76 -5.39 -3.33
N TYR A 174 -8.12 -6.00 -4.45
CA TYR A 174 -7.17 -6.27 -5.52
C TYR A 174 -7.76 -5.93 -6.90
N PHE A 175 -6.89 -5.42 -7.76
CA PHE A 175 -7.24 -4.99 -9.11
C PHE A 175 -5.98 -4.83 -9.95
N THR A 176 -6.16 -4.45 -11.22
CA THR A 176 -5.02 -4.26 -12.13
C THR A 176 -5.18 -3.00 -12.98
N VAL A 177 -4.11 -2.22 -13.09
CA VAL A 177 -4.01 -1.04 -13.96
C VAL A 177 -2.81 -1.22 -14.89
N GLY A 178 -3.04 -1.26 -16.19
CA GLY A 178 -2.01 -1.69 -17.15
C GLY A 178 -1.44 -3.07 -16.80
N ASN A 179 -0.12 -3.14 -16.65
CA ASN A 179 0.62 -4.34 -16.23
C ASN A 179 0.91 -4.39 -14.72
N TYR A 180 0.20 -3.62 -13.91
CA TYR A 180 0.38 -3.64 -12.45
C TYR A 180 -0.76 -4.38 -11.79
N LEU A 181 -0.44 -5.40 -10.98
CA LEU A 181 -1.30 -5.92 -9.95
C LEU A 181 -1.22 -5.00 -8.73
N ILE A 182 -2.36 -4.62 -8.19
CA ILE A 182 -2.43 -3.74 -7.03
C ILE A 182 -3.19 -4.43 -5.91
N PHE A 183 -2.67 -4.32 -4.69
CA PHE A 183 -3.38 -4.61 -3.45
C PHE A 183 -3.55 -3.32 -2.64
N ALA A 184 -4.71 -3.13 -2.03
CA ALA A 184 -4.97 -2.00 -1.14
C ALA A 184 -5.71 -2.44 0.12
N THR A 185 -5.59 -1.65 1.19
CA THR A 185 -6.16 -1.97 2.52
C THR A 185 -7.39 -1.11 2.87
N SER A 186 -7.88 -0.34 1.92
CA SER A 186 -9.16 0.36 1.96
C SER A 186 -9.55 0.80 0.55
N LYS A 187 -10.85 0.96 0.32
CA LYS A 187 -11.42 1.52 -0.92
C LYS A 187 -10.75 2.84 -1.31
N ASP A 188 -10.58 3.75 -0.35
CA ASP A 188 -10.01 5.07 -0.61
C ASP A 188 -8.52 4.98 -0.97
N SER A 189 -7.74 4.13 -0.28
CA SER A 189 -6.33 3.93 -0.61
C SER A 189 -6.16 3.32 -2.00
N GLY A 190 -7.04 2.37 -2.38
CA GLY A 190 -7.05 1.78 -3.72
C GLY A 190 -7.35 2.81 -4.82
N ARG A 191 -8.33 3.69 -4.60
CA ARG A 191 -8.67 4.77 -5.55
C ARG A 191 -7.53 5.75 -5.75
N LEU A 192 -6.83 6.15 -4.68
CA LEU A 192 -5.64 7.01 -4.77
C LEU A 192 -4.54 6.35 -5.62
N ILE A 193 -4.34 5.03 -5.51
CA ILE A 193 -3.38 4.31 -6.35
C ILE A 193 -3.84 4.31 -7.81
N ILE A 194 -5.13 4.11 -8.08
CA ILE A 194 -5.68 4.17 -9.44
C ILE A 194 -5.44 5.55 -10.05
N ASP A 195 -5.80 6.62 -9.34
CA ASP A 195 -5.62 8.00 -9.80
C ASP A 195 -4.15 8.29 -10.11
N ARG A 196 -3.25 7.90 -9.20
CA ARG A 196 -1.81 8.02 -9.38
C ARG A 196 -1.30 7.26 -10.61
N MET A 197 -1.79 6.05 -10.86
CA MET A 197 -1.38 5.21 -12.01
C MET A 197 -1.94 5.73 -13.34
N LEU A 198 -3.04 6.47 -13.31
CA LEU A 198 -3.62 7.13 -14.48
C LEU A 198 -3.06 8.54 -14.73
N GLY A 199 -2.25 9.06 -13.80
CA GLY A 199 -1.62 10.38 -13.91
C GLY A 199 -2.54 11.54 -13.53
N GLU A 200 -3.46 11.30 -12.59
CA GLU A 200 -4.40 12.28 -12.06
C GLU A 200 -4.05 12.75 -10.64
#